data_AF-Q83UN3-F1
#
_entry.id   AF-Q83UN3-F1
#
_cell.length_a   1.000
_cell.length_b   1.000
_cell.length_c   1.000
_cell.angle_alpha   90.00
_cell.angle_beta   90.00
_cell.angle_gamma   90.00
#
_symmetry.space_group_name_H-M   'P 1'
#
loop_
_entity.id
_entity.type
_entity.pdbx_description
1 polymer ?
#
loop_
_entity_poly.entity_id
_entity_poly.type
_entity_poly.pdbx_seq_one_letter_code
_entity_poly.pdbx_strand_id
1 'polypeptide(L)'
;NDANVAALGEQWVGAGNNNPNVVFMTLGTGVGGGVIAAGNLIRGVKGAGGELGHITVDFNEPFACTCGKKGCLETVASATGIVNLSRRYADQYAGDAKLKQMIDDGQ
;
A
#
# COMPACT_ATOMS: atom_id res chain seq x y z
N ASN A 1 -8.51 13.31 -1.04
CA ASN A 1 -8.10 11.90 -1.04
C ASN A 1 -8.90 11.20 0.06
N ASP A 2 -9.46 10.04 -0.25
CA ASP A 2 -10.28 9.18 0.62
C ASP A 2 -9.52 8.71 1.87
N ALA A 3 -8.25 8.33 1.75
CA ALA A 3 -7.41 7.90 2.87
C ALA A 3 -7.20 9.03 3.91
N ASN A 4 -7.16 10.29 3.49
CA ASN A 4 -7.10 11.43 4.41
C ASN A 4 -8.37 11.57 5.25
N VAL A 5 -9.55 11.31 4.67
CA VAL A 5 -10.82 11.39 5.39
C VAL A 5 -10.95 10.21 6.35
N ALA A 6 -10.54 9.02 5.92
CA ALA A 6 -10.48 7.84 6.78
C ALA A 6 -9.51 8.06 7.95
N ALA A 7 -8.34 8.66 7.71
CA ALA A 7 -7.38 9.00 8.78
C ALA A 7 -7.98 9.95 9.83
N LEU A 8 -8.73 10.97 9.42
CA LEU A 8 -9.42 11.87 10.35
C LEU A 8 -10.50 11.15 11.17
N GLY A 9 -11.24 10.23 10.54
CA GLY A 9 -12.23 9.41 11.24
C GLY A 9 -11.58 8.51 12.29
N GLU A 10 -10.51 7.81 11.90
CA GLU A 10 -9.73 6.97 12.81
C GLU A 10 -9.08 7.77 13.94
N GLN A 11 -8.57 8.96 13.64
CA GLN A 11 -8.03 9.86 14.66
C GLN A 11 -9.10 10.29 15.65
N TRP A 12 -10.29 10.70 15.20
CA TRP A 12 -11.31 11.29 16.06
C TRP A 12 -12.02 10.26 16.94
N VAL A 13 -12.58 9.20 16.34
CA VAL A 13 -13.45 8.23 17.03
C VAL A 13 -13.02 6.78 16.88
N GLY A 14 -12.01 6.51 16.03
CA GLY A 14 -11.51 5.17 15.77
C GLY A 14 -10.25 4.84 16.56
N ALA A 15 -9.38 4.02 15.94
CA ALA A 15 -8.18 3.46 16.57
C ALA A 15 -7.11 4.51 16.91
N GLY A 16 -7.20 5.70 16.31
CA GLY A 16 -6.31 6.81 16.61
C GLY A 16 -6.59 7.47 17.96
N ASN A 17 -7.73 7.20 18.61
CA ASN A 17 -8.06 7.58 20.00
C ASN A 17 -7.74 9.05 20.35
N ASN A 18 -8.15 9.97 19.47
CA ASN A 18 -7.92 11.41 19.54
C ASN A 18 -6.43 11.81 19.69
N ASN A 19 -5.49 10.94 19.29
CA ASN A 19 -4.07 11.23 19.34
C ASN A 19 -3.72 12.34 18.34
N PRO A 20 -2.91 13.35 18.72
CA PRO A 20 -2.48 14.40 17.80
C PRO A 20 -1.53 13.91 16.71
N ASN A 21 -0.96 12.71 16.83
CA ASN A 21 -0.02 12.15 15.86
C ASN A 21 -0.50 10.76 15.42
N VAL A 22 -0.98 10.66 14.18
CA VAL A 22 -1.52 9.42 13.60
C VAL A 22 -0.97 9.25 12.20
N VAL A 23 -0.48 8.05 11.89
CA VAL A 23 -0.25 7.60 10.52
C VAL A 23 -1.26 6.51 10.25
N PHE A 24 -2.06 6.72 9.21
CA PHE A 24 -3.10 5.81 8.77
C PHE A 24 -2.77 5.29 7.37
N MET A 25 -3.04 4.01 7.14
CA MET A 25 -2.81 3.36 5.85
C MET A 25 -3.98 2.43 5.52
N THR A 26 -4.48 2.52 4.29
CA THR A 26 -5.44 1.55 3.76
C THR A 26 -4.71 0.54 2.89
N LEU A 27 -5.03 -0.74 3.09
CA LEU A 27 -4.57 -1.83 2.24
C LEU A 27 -5.80 -2.41 1.54
N GLY A 28 -5.88 -2.24 0.22
CA GLY A 28 -7.01 -2.70 -0.57
C GLY A 28 -6.58 -2.95 -2.02
N THR A 29 -7.36 -2.45 -2.98
CA THR A 29 -6.96 -2.47 -4.40
C THR A 29 -5.62 -1.76 -4.60
N GLY A 30 -5.39 -0.68 -3.86
CA GLY A 30 -4.13 0.06 -3.79
C GLY A 30 -3.67 0.27 -2.34
N VAL A 31 -2.72 1.19 -2.14
CA VAL A 31 -2.26 1.61 -0.82
C VAL A 31 -2.48 3.12 -0.65
N GLY A 32 -3.45 3.48 0.18
CA GLY A 32 -3.72 4.87 0.54
C GLY A 32 -3.05 5.25 1.87
N GLY A 33 -2.86 6.55 2.10
CA GLY A 33 -2.27 7.04 3.34
C GLY A 33 -2.85 8.38 3.81
N GLY A 34 -2.78 8.59 5.12
CA GLY A 34 -3.09 9.87 5.76
C GLY A 34 -2.17 10.10 6.96
N VAL A 35 -1.65 11.31 7.08
CA VAL A 35 -0.72 11.68 8.16
C VAL A 35 -1.28 12.87 8.91
N ILE A 36 -1.42 12.71 10.22
CA ILE A 36 -1.83 13.76 11.15
C ILE A 36 -0.67 13.98 12.10
N ALA A 37 -0.22 15.23 12.23
CA ALA A 37 0.86 15.61 13.14
C ALA A 37 0.47 16.88 13.89
N ALA A 38 0.72 16.89 15.21
CA ALA A 38 0.28 17.97 16.10
C ALA A 38 -1.21 18.35 15.92
N GLY A 39 -2.07 17.34 15.72
CA GLY A 39 -3.51 17.49 15.52
C GLY A 39 -3.93 17.98 14.13
N ASN A 40 -2.98 18.18 13.21
CA ASN A 40 -3.24 18.73 11.89
C ASN A 40 -3.00 17.68 10.79
N LEU A 41 -3.99 17.52 9.90
CA LEU A 41 -3.83 16.70 8.71
C LEU A 41 -2.79 17.32 7.77
N ILE A 42 -1.77 16.55 7.42
CA ILE A 42 -0.72 16.94 6.49
C ILE A 42 -1.20 16.72 5.06
N ARG A 43 -1.76 17.78 4.47
CA ARG A 43 -2.34 17.74 3.11
C ARG A 43 -1.32 17.90 1.97
N GLY A 44 -0.12 18.41 2.25
CA GLY A 44 0.88 18.75 1.23
C GLY A 44 0.47 19.93 0.31
N VAL A 45 1.38 20.38 -0.55
CA VAL A 45 1.27 21.64 -1.34
C VAL A 45 0.07 21.66 -2.30
N LYS A 46 -0.47 20.49 -2.70
CA LYS A 46 -1.63 20.37 -3.60
C LYS A 46 -2.64 19.31 -3.16
N GLY A 47 -2.71 19.00 -1.86
CA GLY A 47 -3.59 17.93 -1.38
C GLY A 47 -3.06 16.51 -1.60
N ALA A 48 -1.83 16.37 -2.11
CA ALA A 48 -1.12 15.12 -2.37
C ALA A 48 -0.08 14.77 -1.28
N GLY A 49 -0.28 15.29 -0.06
CA GLY A 49 0.45 14.85 1.11
C GLY A 49 -0.08 13.50 1.59
N GLY A 50 0.81 12.63 2.06
CA GLY A 50 0.41 11.30 2.55
C GLY A 50 0.21 10.24 1.48
N GLU A 51 0.75 10.42 0.26
CA GLU A 51 0.75 9.42 -0.82
C GLU A 51 1.74 8.26 -0.52
N LEU A 52 1.52 7.58 0.61
CA LEU A 52 2.41 6.56 1.18
C LEU A 52 2.57 5.34 0.25
N GLY A 53 1.52 5.00 -0.50
CA GLY A 53 1.56 3.90 -1.48
C GLY A 53 2.58 4.11 -2.60
N HIS A 54 2.98 5.35 -2.88
CA HIS A 54 3.92 5.68 -3.95
C HIS A 54 5.36 5.90 -3.48
N ILE A 55 5.66 5.63 -2.21
CA ILE A 55 7.04 5.56 -1.71
C ILE A 55 7.74 4.37 -2.36
N THR A 56 8.93 4.58 -2.93
CA THR A 56 9.73 3.48 -3.51
C THR A 56 10.35 2.66 -2.39
N VAL A 57 10.05 1.36 -2.35
CA VAL A 57 10.51 0.40 -1.34
C VAL A 57 11.27 -0.79 -1.93
N ASP A 58 11.08 -1.09 -3.21
CA ASP A 58 11.86 -2.10 -3.93
C ASP A 58 12.72 -1.41 -5.00
N PHE A 59 14.04 -1.58 -4.90
CA PHE A 59 15.02 -1.03 -5.84
C PHE A 59 15.72 -2.12 -6.67
N ASN A 60 15.53 -3.39 -6.32
CA ASN A 60 16.27 -4.51 -6.92
C ASN A 60 15.46 -5.14 -8.05
N GLU A 61 14.20 -5.48 -7.78
CA GLU A 61 13.30 -6.11 -8.74
C GLU A 61 11.98 -5.34 -8.79
N PRO A 62 11.97 -4.06 -9.19
CA PRO A 62 10.80 -3.23 -8.99
C PRO A 62 9.67 -3.55 -9.99
N PHE A 63 8.45 -3.76 -9.49
CA PHE A 63 7.26 -3.79 -10.33
C PHE A 63 6.88 -2.39 -10.83
N ALA A 64 6.23 -2.32 -11.99
CA ALA A 64 5.70 -1.05 -12.52
C ALA A 64 4.51 -0.57 -11.67
N CYS A 65 4.49 0.73 -11.35
CA CYS A 65 3.37 1.38 -10.68
C CYS A 65 2.59 2.22 -11.69
N THR A 66 1.27 2.29 -11.52
CA THR A 66 0.36 3.09 -12.36
C THR A 66 0.64 4.59 -12.27
N CYS A 67 1.31 5.06 -11.21
CA CYS A 67 1.76 6.45 -11.08
C CYS A 67 2.94 6.82 -12.01
N GLY A 68 3.47 5.85 -12.78
CA GLY A 68 4.57 6.04 -13.73
C GLY A 68 5.96 5.71 -13.17
N LYS A 69 6.08 5.48 -11.85
CA LYS A 69 7.32 5.01 -11.21
C LYS A 69 7.41 3.48 -11.22
N LYS A 70 8.49 2.94 -10.64
CA LYS A 70 8.62 1.53 -10.30
C LYS A 70 8.96 1.35 -8.82
N GLY A 71 8.60 0.19 -8.26
CA GLY A 71 9.00 -0.22 -6.91
C GLY A 71 8.23 0.48 -5.79
N CYS A 72 7.09 1.10 -6.10
CA CYS A 72 6.24 1.73 -5.10
C CYS A 72 5.68 0.69 -4.11
N LEU A 73 5.47 1.08 -2.84
CA LEU A 73 4.90 0.23 -1.79
C LEU A 73 3.59 -0.44 -2.23
N GLU A 74 2.73 0.29 -2.94
CA GLU A 74 1.50 -0.25 -3.50
C GLU A 74 1.72 -1.48 -4.38
N THR A 75 2.84 -1.57 -5.09
CA THR A 75 3.13 -2.67 -6.02
C THR A 75 3.50 -3.98 -5.33
N VAL A 76 3.64 -3.97 -4.00
CA VAL A 76 3.97 -5.13 -3.16
C VAL A 76 3.03 -5.31 -1.96
N ALA A 77 2.30 -4.26 -1.56
CA ALA A 77 1.44 -4.26 -0.36
C ALA A 77 -0.05 -3.97 -0.65
N SER A 78 -0.48 -4.11 -1.90
CA SER A 78 -1.90 -4.06 -2.30
C SER A 78 -2.42 -5.43 -2.74
N ALA A 79 -3.70 -5.53 -3.09
CA ALA A 79 -4.25 -6.74 -3.72
C ALA A 79 -3.45 -7.15 -4.98
N THR A 80 -3.17 -6.19 -5.88
CA THR A 80 -2.30 -6.45 -7.04
C THR A 80 -0.86 -6.74 -6.61
N GLY A 81 -0.37 -6.10 -5.56
CA GLY A 81 0.97 -6.34 -5.04
C GLY A 81 1.18 -7.74 -4.48
N ILE A 82 0.18 -8.28 -3.79
CA ILE A 82 0.21 -9.67 -3.31
C ILE A 82 0.24 -10.64 -4.50
N VAL A 83 -0.53 -10.39 -5.55
CA VAL A 83 -0.50 -11.22 -6.79
C VAL A 83 0.88 -11.14 -7.47
N ASN A 84 1.44 -9.93 -7.58
CA ASN A 84 2.79 -9.71 -8.13
C ASN A 84 3.85 -10.53 -7.39
N LEU A 85 3.86 -10.45 -6.05
CA LEU A 85 4.79 -11.23 -5.21
C LEU A 85 4.52 -12.73 -5.30
N SER A 86 3.26 -13.13 -5.32
CA SER A 86 2.88 -14.55 -5.39
C SER A 86 3.42 -15.20 -6.66
N ARG A 87 3.30 -14.53 -7.82
CA ARG A 87 3.87 -15.01 -9.09
C ARG A 87 5.40 -15.06 -9.05
N ARG A 88 6.05 -13.99 -8.57
CA ARG A 88 7.52 -13.96 -8.42
C ARG A 88 8.04 -15.12 -7.59
N TYR A 89 7.43 -15.37 -6.44
CA TYR A 89 7.90 -16.42 -5.54
C TYR A 89 7.47 -17.82 -6.01
N ALA A 90 6.37 -17.95 -6.74
CA ALA A 90 5.98 -19.22 -7.36
C ALA A 90 7.05 -19.73 -8.34
N ASP A 91 7.66 -18.84 -9.13
CA ASP A 91 8.74 -19.18 -10.07
C ASP A 91 10.00 -19.71 -9.36
N GLN A 92 10.23 -19.29 -8.12
CA GLN A 92 11.39 -19.67 -7.31
C GLN A 92 11.11 -20.88 -6.40
N TYR A 93 9.85 -21.27 -6.25
CA TYR A 93 9.44 -22.32 -5.32
C TYR A 93 9.53 -23.70 -5.98
N ALA A 94 10.40 -24.55 -5.45
CA ALA A 94 10.66 -25.90 -5.98
C ALA A 94 9.73 -26.99 -5.39
N GLY A 95 8.83 -26.65 -4.47
CA GLY A 95 7.93 -27.61 -3.82
C GLY A 95 6.53 -27.66 -4.45
N ASP A 96 5.70 -28.53 -3.90
CA ASP A 96 4.30 -28.65 -4.29
C ASP A 96 3.42 -27.75 -3.41
N ALA A 97 2.89 -26.69 -4.01
CA ALA A 97 1.90 -25.82 -3.37
C ALA A 97 0.68 -25.67 -4.29
N LYS A 98 -0.52 -25.78 -3.73
CA LYS A 98 -1.77 -25.58 -4.48
C LYS A 98 -1.82 -24.23 -5.19
N LEU A 99 -1.34 -23.17 -4.52
CA LEU A 99 -1.28 -21.83 -5.12
C LEU A 99 -0.33 -21.79 -6.33
N LYS A 100 0.81 -22.48 -6.27
CA LYS A 100 1.74 -22.59 -7.41
C LYS A 100 1.08 -23.28 -8.58
N GLN A 101 0.42 -24.42 -8.34
CA GLN A 101 -0.32 -25.16 -9.39
C GLN A 101 -1.38 -24.27 -10.06
N MET A 102 -2.15 -23.51 -9.28
CA MET A 102 -3.14 -22.57 -9.82
C MET A 102 -2.50 -21.47 -10.69
N ILE A 103 -1.33 -20.96 -10.30
CA ILE A 103 -0.58 -19.96 -11.08
C ILE A 103 -0.03 -20.57 -12.37
N ASP A 104 0.56 -21.77 -12.29
CA ASP A 104 1.10 -22.49 -13.45
C ASP A 104 0.00 -22.82 -14.48
N ASP A 105 -1.22 -23.11 -14.00
CA ASP A 105 -2.42 -23.35 -14.81
C ASP A 105 -3.02 -22.05 -15.40
N GLY A 106 -2.45 -20.89 -15.09
CA GLY A 106 -2.83 -19.59 -15.66
C GLY A 106 -4.01 -18.88 -14.97
N GLN A 107 -4.30 -19.19 -13.70
CA GLN A 107 -5.35 -18.53 -12.92
C GLN A 107 -4.93 -17.15 -12.34
#